data_AF-A0A7S4ADH6-F1
#
_entry.id   AF-A0A7S4ADH6-F1
#
_cell.length_a   1.000
_cell.length_b   1.000
_cell.length_c   1.000
_cell.angle_alpha   90.00
_cell.angle_beta   90.00
_cell.angle_gamma   90.00
#
_symmetry.space_group_name_H-M   'P 1'
#
loop_
_entity.id
_entity.type
_entity.pdbx_description
1 polymer ?
#
loop_
_entity_poly.entity_id
_entity_poly.type
_entity_poly.pdbx_seq_one_letter_code
_entity_poly.pdbx_strand_id
1 'polypeptide(L)'
;MEYDPEKRHPKGESFQGRNTRWIMYIFLGLAVLSFLIAHPSMQQYKGEEEEYEEEGHRRESEMSYLKARKASGTSTSTTTSTTTTTTTEANTAASTSTQQDFRAVAHPFGTDKVAGHIHIQPCLDDNSKCLHPSAGQPTCRVWGHFYDTIYNRWLGKYSTEDADPIQFLEIGFYKGKGFESYTNFLPTAEKHSMEISCIEPGERSEGKWPWGNFPQEHRWYQSLLDSKRLHCGDASDYDFLKTTWTEQMNRPDAPPLMVVVDDGAHIDSQMAQTLFFWFPRIQPGGILVVEDIQPIPEANKFRTHIVPQVMKDLHWCGGSARVSVSDTLCFPTIQPLLKGIHCEMHICVFVRNDAPAYEPDEVDSKTPPGAFTDAQKCLFGPHEAAEKSSR
;
A
#
# COMPACT_ATOMS: atom_id res chain seq x y z
N MET A 1 23.26 -60.48 -11.13
CA MET A 1 23.41 -59.19 -11.83
C MET A 1 24.70 -58.58 -11.33
N GLU A 2 25.84 -59.13 -11.72
CA GLU A 2 26.43 -59.16 -13.07
C GLU A 2 27.08 -57.81 -13.39
N TYR A 3 28.41 -57.86 -13.40
CA TYR A 3 29.39 -56.79 -13.51
C TYR A 3 30.00 -56.94 -14.90
N ASP A 4 29.97 -55.90 -15.72
CA ASP A 4 30.53 -55.89 -17.07
C ASP A 4 31.68 -54.85 -17.16
N PRO A 5 32.94 -55.29 -17.42
CA PRO A 5 34.09 -54.43 -17.60
C PRO A 5 34.64 -54.46 -19.04
N GLU A 6 34.58 -53.36 -19.79
CA GLU A 6 35.45 -53.16 -20.96
C GLU A 6 35.87 -51.67 -21.09
N LYS A 7 37.17 -51.38 -20.87
CA LYS A 7 38.20 -51.02 -21.88
C LYS A 7 38.04 -49.57 -22.42
N ARG A 8 39.01 -48.65 -22.28
CA ARG A 8 40.39 -48.70 -22.80
C ARG A 8 41.18 -47.46 -22.33
N HIS A 9 42.47 -47.65 -22.03
CA HIS A 9 43.49 -46.60 -21.97
C HIS A 9 43.75 -45.94 -23.33
N PRO A 10 44.31 -44.71 -23.32
CA PRO A 10 45.59 -44.55 -23.98
C PRO A 10 46.69 -43.91 -23.12
N LYS A 11 47.89 -44.45 -23.36
CA LYS A 11 49.25 -43.90 -23.23
C LYS A 11 49.24 -42.38 -23.44
N GLY A 12 49.86 -41.54 -22.60
CA GLY A 12 51.28 -41.55 -22.30
C GLY A 12 51.90 -40.38 -23.07
N GLU A 13 52.03 -39.22 -22.43
CA GLU A 13 52.76 -38.07 -22.98
C GLU A 13 53.64 -37.43 -21.92
N SER A 14 54.73 -36.91 -22.45
CA SER A 14 56.03 -36.73 -21.83
C SER A 14 56.18 -35.44 -21.04
N PHE A 15 57.02 -35.55 -20.03
CA PHE A 15 57.51 -34.52 -19.14
C PHE A 15 58.56 -33.64 -19.85
N GLN A 16 58.16 -32.53 -20.45
CA GLN A 16 59.08 -31.44 -20.85
C GLN A 16 58.28 -30.16 -21.12
N GLY A 17 58.61 -29.06 -20.41
CA GLY A 17 58.06 -27.73 -20.71
C GLY A 17 57.55 -26.90 -19.52
N ARG A 18 58.25 -26.90 -18.38
CA ARG A 18 58.11 -25.81 -17.39
C ARG A 18 58.93 -24.62 -17.87
N ASN A 19 58.30 -23.52 -18.31
CA ASN A 19 58.76 -22.11 -18.14
C ASN A 19 58.07 -21.04 -19.03
N THR A 20 56.76 -21.07 -19.25
CA THR A 20 56.09 -19.94 -19.96
C THR A 20 54.71 -19.51 -19.42
N ARG A 21 54.26 -20.02 -18.26
CA ARG A 21 52.93 -19.69 -17.72
C ARG A 21 52.85 -18.55 -16.68
N TRP A 22 53.97 -17.90 -16.33
CA TRP A 22 53.97 -16.83 -15.32
C TRP A 22 53.86 -15.40 -15.86
N ILE A 23 53.94 -15.19 -17.18
CA ILE A 23 53.89 -13.83 -17.76
C ILE A 23 52.47 -13.40 -18.19
N MET A 24 51.53 -14.32 -18.38
CA MET A 24 50.13 -13.96 -18.73
C MET A 24 49.28 -13.49 -17.55
N TYR A 25 49.65 -13.78 -16.30
CA TYR A 25 48.87 -13.36 -15.13
C TYR A 25 49.18 -11.93 -14.63
N ILE A 26 50.27 -11.32 -15.10
CA ILE A 26 50.60 -9.93 -14.76
C ILE A 26 49.94 -8.93 -15.73
N PHE A 27 49.66 -9.33 -16.98
CA PHE A 27 48.99 -8.47 -17.96
C PHE A 27 47.46 -8.52 -17.92
N LEU A 28 46.85 -9.60 -17.40
CA LEU A 28 45.40 -9.65 -17.20
C LEU A 28 44.93 -8.94 -15.92
N GLY A 29 45.82 -8.75 -14.93
CA GLY A 29 45.52 -8.07 -13.67
C GLY A 29 45.50 -6.53 -13.75
N LEU A 30 46.08 -5.94 -14.80
CA LEU A 30 46.10 -4.48 -15.00
C LEU A 30 45.01 -3.98 -15.98
N ALA A 31 44.34 -4.87 -16.69
CA ALA A 31 43.20 -4.51 -17.55
C ALA A 31 41.86 -4.48 -16.80
N VAL A 32 41.74 -5.16 -15.65
CA VAL A 32 40.53 -5.16 -14.81
C VAL A 32 40.53 -4.00 -13.80
N LEU A 33 41.68 -3.39 -13.52
CA LEU A 33 41.79 -2.24 -12.60
C LEU A 33 41.52 -0.88 -13.26
N SER A 34 41.44 -0.83 -14.61
CA SER A 34 41.16 0.40 -15.36
C SER A 34 39.70 0.57 -15.78
N PHE A 35 38.84 -0.43 -15.49
CA PHE A 35 37.38 -0.36 -15.74
C PHE A 35 36.56 0.01 -14.51
N LEU A 36 37.19 0.24 -13.35
CA LEU A 36 36.53 0.62 -12.09
C LEU A 36 36.60 2.13 -11.78
N ILE A 37 37.08 2.96 -12.71
CA ILE A 37 37.12 4.43 -12.55
C ILE A 37 36.52 5.09 -13.80
N ALA A 38 35.23 4.87 -14.04
CA ALA A 38 34.35 5.77 -14.82
C ALA A 38 32.95 5.16 -14.92
N HIS A 39 32.09 5.46 -13.96
CA HIS A 39 30.64 5.43 -14.15
C HIS A 39 30.09 6.80 -13.71
N PRO A 40 29.63 7.65 -14.64
CA PRO A 40 28.87 8.83 -14.32
C PRO A 40 27.39 8.44 -14.33
N SER A 41 26.81 8.07 -13.18
CA SER A 41 25.35 7.98 -13.04
C SER A 41 24.90 8.50 -11.67
N MET A 42 25.23 9.77 -11.39
CA MET A 42 24.68 10.50 -10.25
C MET A 42 24.67 12.02 -10.49
N GLN A 43 24.33 12.46 -11.71
CA GLN A 43 24.18 13.89 -12.04
C GLN A 43 22.88 14.24 -12.77
N GLN A 44 21.87 13.37 -12.74
CA GLN A 44 20.58 13.61 -13.41
C GLN A 44 19.45 14.05 -12.45
N TYR A 45 19.78 14.71 -11.34
CA TYR A 45 18.82 15.34 -10.42
C TYR A 45 19.25 16.76 -10.03
N LYS A 46 19.54 17.60 -11.04
CA LYS A 46 19.80 19.04 -10.85
C LYS A 46 19.08 19.93 -11.87
N GLY A 47 18.11 19.39 -12.61
CA GLY A 47 17.46 20.08 -13.73
C GLY A 47 15.99 20.47 -13.54
N GLU A 48 15.37 20.21 -12.40
CA GLU A 48 13.90 20.34 -12.23
C GLU A 48 13.49 21.42 -11.21
N GLU A 49 14.41 22.27 -10.73
CA GLU A 49 14.08 23.36 -9.79
C GLU A 49 13.45 24.60 -10.47
N GLU A 50 13.55 24.77 -11.79
CA GLU A 50 13.03 25.98 -12.47
C GLU A 50 11.54 25.89 -12.88
N GLU A 51 10.91 24.70 -12.87
CA GLU A 51 9.49 24.55 -13.25
C GLU A 51 8.51 24.72 -12.06
N TYR A 52 9.02 24.76 -10.82
CA TYR A 52 8.19 24.88 -9.61
C TYR A 52 7.88 26.32 -9.16
N GLU A 53 8.56 27.35 -9.70
CA GLU A 53 8.29 28.75 -9.30
C GLU A 53 7.03 29.32 -9.98
N GLU A 54 6.63 28.82 -11.15
CA GLU A 54 5.48 29.38 -11.88
C GLU A 54 4.12 28.94 -11.29
N GLU A 55 4.09 27.79 -10.58
CA GLU A 55 2.86 27.27 -9.95
C GLU A 55 2.61 27.86 -8.54
N GLY A 56 3.63 28.50 -7.94
CA GLY A 56 3.53 29.21 -6.66
C GLY A 56 2.64 30.45 -6.71
N HIS A 57 2.66 31.20 -7.83
CA HIS A 57 1.87 32.43 -7.94
C HIS A 57 0.37 32.19 -8.17
N ARG A 58 -0.03 31.00 -8.66
CA ARG A 58 -1.45 30.68 -8.86
C ARG A 58 -2.18 30.40 -7.52
N ARG A 59 -1.48 29.85 -6.52
CA ARG A 59 -2.03 29.50 -5.20
C ARG A 59 -2.31 30.68 -4.27
N GLU A 60 -1.65 31.83 -4.45
CA GLU A 60 -1.96 33.03 -3.66
C GLU A 60 -3.34 33.63 -4.01
N SER A 61 -3.82 33.43 -5.24
CA SER A 61 -5.13 33.94 -5.68
C SER A 61 -6.32 33.16 -5.09
N GLU A 62 -6.19 31.84 -4.88
CA GLU A 62 -7.26 30.99 -4.32
C GLU A 62 -7.41 31.14 -2.80
N MET A 63 -6.31 31.42 -2.08
CA MET A 63 -6.33 31.67 -0.63
C MET A 63 -7.06 32.98 -0.26
N SER A 64 -7.11 33.96 -1.17
CA SER A 64 -7.88 35.19 -0.99
C SER A 64 -9.39 34.94 -1.05
N TYR A 65 -9.83 34.01 -1.91
CA TYR A 65 -11.25 33.69 -2.09
C TYR A 65 -11.86 32.95 -0.89
N LEU A 66 -11.09 32.05 -0.24
CA LEU A 66 -11.56 31.29 0.92
C LEU A 66 -11.67 32.12 2.20
N LYS A 67 -10.87 33.19 2.36
CA LYS A 67 -10.98 34.11 3.50
C LYS A 67 -12.27 34.94 3.47
N ALA A 68 -12.82 35.24 2.29
CA ALA A 68 -14.06 36.01 2.16
C ALA A 68 -15.31 35.23 2.63
N ARG A 69 -15.28 33.90 2.60
CA ARG A 69 -16.45 33.06 2.92
C ARG A 69 -16.63 32.80 4.42
N LYS A 70 -15.58 33.03 5.23
CA LYS A 70 -15.60 32.83 6.69
C LYS A 70 -16.23 33.99 7.47
N ALA A 71 -16.63 35.07 6.79
CA ALA A 71 -17.24 36.26 7.39
C ALA A 71 -18.78 36.28 7.39
N SER A 72 -19.45 35.27 6.81
CA SER A 72 -20.92 35.20 6.76
C SER A 72 -21.44 34.09 7.68
N GLY A 73 -21.59 34.41 8.96
CA GLY A 73 -22.16 33.52 9.97
C GLY A 73 -23.68 33.65 10.05
N THR A 74 -24.40 32.59 9.70
CA THR A 74 -25.85 32.49 9.88
C THR A 74 -26.16 31.65 11.12
N SER A 75 -26.76 32.30 12.12
CA SER A 75 -27.23 31.72 13.38
C SER A 75 -28.40 30.76 13.15
N THR A 76 -28.33 29.53 13.67
CA THR A 76 -29.45 28.57 13.67
C THR A 76 -29.89 28.28 15.11
N SER A 77 -31.21 28.42 15.34
CA SER A 77 -31.89 28.19 16.62
C SER A 77 -32.18 26.71 16.83
N THR A 78 -31.81 26.17 18.00
CA THR A 78 -32.05 24.78 18.39
C THR A 78 -33.25 24.71 19.34
N THR A 79 -34.31 24.01 18.93
CA THR A 79 -35.48 23.71 19.75
C THR A 79 -35.32 22.34 20.40
N THR A 80 -35.31 22.29 21.72
CA THR A 80 -35.21 21.06 22.52
C THR A 80 -36.60 20.55 22.88
N SER A 81 -36.96 19.35 22.45
CA SER A 81 -38.16 18.63 22.91
C SER A 81 -37.74 17.45 23.80
N THR A 82 -38.16 17.49 25.06
CA THR A 82 -37.89 16.48 26.08
C THR A 82 -39.01 15.45 26.08
N THR A 83 -38.71 14.20 25.71
CA THR A 83 -39.62 13.06 25.87
C THR A 83 -39.04 12.12 26.92
N THR A 84 -39.75 11.98 28.04
CA THR A 84 -39.38 11.11 29.16
C THR A 84 -39.97 9.72 28.93
N THR A 85 -39.11 8.73 28.65
CA THR A 85 -39.51 7.32 28.58
C THR A 85 -38.85 6.57 29.74
N THR A 86 -39.68 6.03 30.62
CA THR A 86 -39.29 5.23 31.79
C THR A 86 -39.01 3.80 31.33
N THR A 87 -37.73 3.40 31.26
CA THR A 87 -37.31 2.01 31.01
C THR A 87 -36.57 1.45 32.22
N THR A 88 -37.06 0.31 32.69
CA THR A 88 -36.59 -0.49 33.82
C THR A 88 -35.16 -0.98 33.59
N GLU A 89 -34.23 -0.51 34.43
CA GLU A 89 -32.80 -0.83 34.39
C GLU A 89 -32.51 -2.25 34.92
N ALA A 90 -32.27 -3.19 34.00
CA ALA A 90 -31.50 -4.38 34.30
C ALA A 90 -30.02 -4.01 34.27
N ASN A 91 -29.40 -3.86 35.45
CA ASN A 91 -27.98 -3.61 35.64
C ASN A 91 -27.13 -4.82 35.22
N THR A 92 -27.00 -5.04 33.91
CA THR A 92 -25.87 -5.79 33.37
C THR A 92 -24.76 -4.77 33.15
N ALA A 93 -23.81 -4.69 34.09
CA ALA A 93 -22.59 -3.92 33.92
C ALA A 93 -21.77 -4.54 32.79
N ALA A 94 -22.15 -4.23 31.54
CA ALA A 94 -21.35 -4.53 30.37
C ALA A 94 -20.04 -3.77 30.55
N SER A 95 -18.97 -4.52 30.84
CA SER A 95 -17.61 -4.01 30.77
C SER A 95 -17.42 -3.49 29.36
N THR A 96 -17.51 -2.18 29.17
CA THR A 96 -17.19 -1.53 27.90
C THR A 96 -15.68 -1.65 27.74
N SER A 97 -15.24 -2.75 27.13
CA SER A 97 -13.85 -2.95 26.74
C SER A 97 -13.43 -1.71 25.96
N THR A 98 -12.46 -0.97 26.51
CA THR A 98 -12.04 0.29 25.91
C THR A 98 -11.15 -0.03 24.72
N GLN A 99 -11.51 0.46 23.54
CA GLN A 99 -10.70 0.31 22.33
C GLN A 99 -9.26 0.75 22.62
N GLN A 100 -8.28 -0.02 22.14
CA GLN A 100 -6.88 0.34 22.25
C GLN A 100 -6.58 1.58 21.39
N ASP A 101 -5.54 2.33 21.78
CA ASP A 101 -4.97 3.41 20.97
C ASP A 101 -3.79 2.88 20.12
N PHE A 102 -3.94 2.89 18.80
CA PHE A 102 -2.96 2.39 17.85
C PHE A 102 -1.62 3.07 18.03
N ARG A 103 -1.59 4.38 18.32
CA ARG A 103 -0.34 5.10 18.56
C ARG A 103 0.39 4.52 19.76
N ALA A 104 -0.28 4.37 20.90
CA ALA A 104 0.29 3.80 22.10
C ALA A 104 0.81 2.36 21.87
N VAL A 105 0.08 1.56 21.09
CA VAL A 105 0.46 0.18 20.76
C VAL A 105 1.63 0.11 19.79
N ALA A 106 1.65 0.95 18.76
CA ALA A 106 2.64 0.91 17.67
C ALA A 106 3.99 1.54 18.05
N HIS A 107 3.98 2.54 18.95
CA HIS A 107 5.18 3.30 19.31
C HIS A 107 6.36 2.43 19.81
N PRO A 108 6.18 1.43 20.70
CA PRO A 108 7.26 0.56 21.16
C PRO A 108 7.96 -0.24 20.05
N PHE A 109 7.27 -0.53 18.95
CA PHE A 109 7.82 -1.30 17.82
C PHE A 109 8.59 -0.43 16.83
N GLY A 110 8.50 0.89 16.95
CA GLY A 110 9.21 1.85 16.10
C GLY A 110 8.84 1.70 14.62
N THR A 111 7.56 1.41 14.33
CA THR A 111 7.01 1.50 12.97
C THR A 111 6.96 2.96 12.54
N ASP A 112 7.28 3.17 11.27
CA ASP A 112 7.15 4.42 10.52
C ASP A 112 5.72 4.98 10.57
N LYS A 113 4.68 4.13 10.65
CA LYS A 113 3.25 4.49 10.70
C LYS A 113 2.88 5.55 11.74
N VAL A 114 3.64 5.61 12.83
CA VAL A 114 3.47 6.60 13.92
C VAL A 114 4.77 7.34 14.27
N ALA A 115 5.84 7.13 13.50
CA ALA A 115 7.15 7.70 13.79
C ALA A 115 7.18 9.23 13.65
N GLY A 116 6.27 9.82 12.88
CA GLY A 116 6.16 11.28 12.74
C GLY A 116 6.02 11.98 14.11
N HIS A 117 5.32 11.36 15.06
CA HIS A 117 5.17 11.88 16.42
C HIS A 117 6.49 11.96 17.21
N ILE A 118 7.45 11.09 16.91
CA ILE A 118 8.77 11.10 17.56
C ILE A 118 9.65 12.20 16.96
N HIS A 119 9.52 12.44 15.65
CA HIS A 119 10.40 13.35 14.91
C HIS A 119 9.91 14.80 14.86
N ILE A 120 8.62 15.06 15.10
CA ILE A 120 8.03 16.40 14.95
C ILE A 120 8.59 17.42 15.94
N GLN A 121 8.69 17.09 17.23
CA GLN A 121 9.16 18.06 18.21
C GLN A 121 10.64 18.45 17.97
N PRO A 122 11.58 17.49 17.76
CA PRO A 122 12.95 17.85 17.40
C PRO A 122 13.06 18.74 16.16
N CYS A 123 12.25 18.49 15.12
CA CYS A 123 12.21 19.31 13.90
C CYS A 123 11.64 20.71 14.17
N LEU A 124 10.61 20.85 15.01
CA LEU A 124 10.06 22.17 15.36
C LEU A 124 11.01 22.99 16.22
N ASP A 125 11.76 22.35 17.11
CA ASP A 125 12.75 23.01 17.97
C ASP A 125 14.01 23.42 17.18
N ASP A 126 14.36 22.64 16.16
CA ASP A 126 15.56 22.83 15.34
C ASP A 126 15.29 22.40 13.89
N ASN A 127 15.13 23.39 13.01
CA ASN A 127 14.80 23.17 11.61
C ASN A 127 15.85 22.31 10.86
N SER A 128 17.09 22.23 11.36
CA SER A 128 18.12 21.36 10.79
C SER A 128 17.86 19.86 11.02
N LYS A 129 16.95 19.52 11.94
CA LYS A 129 16.50 18.14 12.22
C LYS A 129 15.31 17.72 11.37
N CYS A 130 14.73 18.62 10.59
CA CYS A 130 13.65 18.31 9.67
C CYS A 130 14.21 17.60 8.43
N LEU A 131 13.50 16.58 7.94
CA LEU A 131 13.78 15.95 6.65
C LEU A 131 13.45 16.91 5.48
N HIS A 132 12.36 17.67 5.61
CA HIS A 132 11.91 18.65 4.63
C HIS A 132 11.69 20.02 5.27
N PRO A 133 12.76 20.76 5.62
CA PRO A 133 12.68 22.01 6.36
C PRO A 133 11.86 23.11 5.66
N SER A 134 11.72 23.05 4.33
CA SER A 134 10.95 24.02 3.53
C SER A 134 9.45 23.71 3.45
N ALA A 135 8.99 22.54 3.92
CA ALA A 135 7.58 22.18 3.79
C ALA A 135 6.68 23.11 4.64
N GLY A 136 5.61 23.62 4.03
CA GLY A 136 4.69 24.55 4.70
C GLY A 136 3.91 23.91 5.86
N GLN A 137 3.60 22.63 5.76
CA GLN A 137 2.94 21.86 6.82
C GLN A 137 3.96 21.19 7.74
N PRO A 138 3.91 21.41 9.07
CA PRO A 138 4.86 20.80 10.02
C PRO A 138 4.93 19.28 9.93
N THR A 139 3.80 18.60 9.78
CA THR A 139 3.74 17.13 9.68
C THR A 139 4.42 16.59 8.42
N CYS A 140 4.60 17.41 7.38
CA CYS A 140 5.34 17.05 6.17
C CYS A 140 6.85 17.29 6.29
N ARG A 141 7.32 17.89 7.40
CA ARG A 141 8.74 18.22 7.59
C ARG A 141 9.57 17.06 8.11
N VAL A 142 8.95 15.99 8.58
CA VAL A 142 9.60 14.90 9.31
C VAL A 142 9.58 13.59 8.55
N TRP A 143 10.46 12.67 8.97
CA TRP A 143 10.37 11.28 8.58
C TRP A 143 9.27 10.56 9.37
N GLY A 144 8.61 9.60 8.72
CA GLY A 144 7.52 8.82 9.30
C GLY A 144 6.14 9.45 9.12
N HIS A 145 5.14 8.74 9.63
CA HIS A 145 3.72 9.02 9.40
C HIS A 145 2.96 9.30 10.69
N PHE A 146 1.70 9.68 10.51
CA PHE A 146 0.72 9.97 11.55
C PHE A 146 -0.57 9.18 11.28
N TYR A 147 -0.44 7.89 10.93
CA TYR A 147 -1.56 7.03 10.54
C TYR A 147 -2.40 6.54 11.73
N ASP A 148 -2.03 6.87 12.96
CA ASP A 148 -2.77 6.45 14.15
C ASP A 148 -4.24 6.89 14.17
N THR A 149 -4.55 8.08 13.64
CA THR A 149 -5.93 8.60 13.57
C THR A 149 -6.83 7.75 12.69
N ILE A 150 -6.35 7.39 11.50
CA ILE A 150 -7.12 6.59 10.55
C ILE A 150 -7.22 5.13 11.01
N TYR A 151 -6.15 4.57 11.60
CA TYR A 151 -6.19 3.22 12.17
C TYR A 151 -7.12 3.12 13.37
N ASN A 152 -7.06 4.04 14.32
CA ASN A 152 -8.00 4.05 15.45
C ASN A 152 -9.44 4.13 14.99
N ARG A 153 -9.74 5.00 14.01
CA ARG A 153 -11.10 5.18 13.49
C ARG A 153 -11.68 3.89 12.91
N TRP A 154 -10.90 3.17 12.11
CA TRP A 154 -11.41 2.05 11.32
C TRP A 154 -11.18 0.68 11.95
N LEU A 155 -10.08 0.53 12.68
CA LEU A 155 -9.66 -0.73 13.29
C LEU A 155 -9.93 -0.80 14.80
N GLY A 156 -10.24 0.32 15.47
CA GLY A 156 -10.45 0.35 16.92
C GLY A 156 -11.54 -0.60 17.42
N LYS A 157 -12.57 -0.88 16.62
CA LYS A 157 -13.60 -1.89 16.98
C LYS A 157 -13.09 -3.33 17.03
N TYR A 158 -11.94 -3.61 16.41
CA TYR A 158 -11.29 -4.93 16.42
C TYR A 158 -10.15 -5.01 17.42
N SER A 159 -9.87 -3.95 18.16
CA SER A 159 -8.72 -3.90 19.07
C SER A 159 -9.03 -4.41 20.49
N THR A 160 -10.26 -4.83 20.75
CA THR A 160 -10.66 -5.36 22.06
C THR A 160 -10.52 -6.88 22.12
N GLU A 161 -10.27 -7.42 23.31
CA GLU A 161 -10.14 -8.87 23.54
C GLU A 161 -11.45 -9.65 23.28
N ASP A 162 -12.59 -8.95 23.29
CA ASP A 162 -13.92 -9.48 23.02
C ASP A 162 -14.40 -9.24 21.57
N ALA A 163 -13.54 -8.69 20.70
CA ALA A 163 -13.88 -8.49 19.29
C ALA A 163 -14.02 -9.82 18.55
N ASP A 164 -15.04 -9.93 17.68
CA ASP A 164 -15.20 -11.07 16.79
C ASP A 164 -13.90 -11.32 15.99
N PRO A 165 -13.43 -12.57 15.86
CA PRO A 165 -12.26 -12.88 15.06
C PRO A 165 -12.45 -12.45 13.61
N ILE A 166 -11.40 -11.85 13.04
CA ILE A 166 -11.34 -11.45 11.63
C ILE A 166 -10.05 -11.95 11.00
N GLN A 167 -10.01 -12.05 9.68
CA GLN A 167 -8.76 -12.10 8.94
C GLN A 167 -8.28 -10.67 8.64
N PHE A 168 -6.99 -10.46 8.87
CA PHE A 168 -6.23 -9.25 8.58
C PHE A 168 -5.08 -9.61 7.63
N LEU A 169 -4.87 -8.83 6.57
CA LEU A 169 -3.76 -8.98 5.64
C LEU A 169 -2.98 -7.67 5.50
N GLU A 170 -1.66 -7.71 5.69
CA GLU A 170 -0.73 -6.63 5.33
C GLU A 170 0.14 -7.04 4.13
N ILE A 171 0.06 -6.31 3.03
CA ILE A 171 0.99 -6.45 1.91
C ILE A 171 2.18 -5.53 2.19
N GLY A 172 3.39 -6.09 2.29
CA GLY A 172 4.60 -5.38 2.72
C GLY A 172 4.99 -5.72 4.16
N PHE A 173 5.68 -6.84 4.36
CA PHE A 173 6.17 -7.21 5.70
C PHE A 173 7.44 -6.43 6.07
N TYR A 174 8.34 -6.26 5.09
CA TYR A 174 9.70 -5.74 5.26
C TYR A 174 10.44 -6.39 6.45
N LYS A 175 10.63 -5.66 7.56
CA LYS A 175 11.25 -6.16 8.80
C LYS A 175 10.25 -6.50 9.90
N GLY A 176 8.96 -6.43 9.62
CA GLY A 176 7.87 -6.86 10.51
C GLY A 176 7.39 -5.85 11.54
N LYS A 177 7.92 -4.61 11.57
CA LYS A 177 7.53 -3.61 12.59
C LYS A 177 6.07 -3.14 12.47
N GLY A 178 5.59 -2.93 11.24
CA GLY A 178 4.18 -2.65 10.96
C GLY A 178 3.30 -3.82 11.40
N PHE A 179 3.60 -5.01 10.86
CA PHE A 179 2.94 -6.26 11.21
C PHE A 179 2.87 -6.54 12.72
N GLU A 180 3.95 -6.31 13.46
CA GLU A 180 4.00 -6.50 14.91
C GLU A 180 3.09 -5.49 15.63
N SER A 181 3.03 -4.25 15.15
CA SER A 181 2.10 -3.23 15.66
C SER A 181 0.64 -3.66 15.48
N TYR A 182 0.27 -4.15 14.29
CA TYR A 182 -1.07 -4.68 14.03
C TYR A 182 -1.37 -5.94 14.85
N THR A 183 -0.39 -6.83 15.02
CA THR A 183 -0.56 -8.07 15.78
C THR A 183 -0.95 -7.79 17.23
N ASN A 184 -0.36 -6.76 17.84
CA ASN A 184 -0.69 -6.33 19.19
C ASN A 184 -1.97 -5.49 19.25
N PHE A 185 -2.25 -4.72 18.20
CA PHE A 185 -3.46 -3.90 18.14
C PHE A 185 -4.72 -4.72 17.89
N LEU A 186 -4.63 -5.87 17.20
CA LEU A 186 -5.76 -6.70 16.79
C LEU A 186 -5.69 -8.08 17.48
N PRO A 187 -5.93 -8.20 18.79
CA PRO A 187 -5.60 -9.40 19.56
C PRO A 187 -6.30 -10.66 19.02
N THR A 188 -7.56 -10.55 18.61
CA THR A 188 -8.38 -11.70 18.15
C THR A 188 -8.26 -12.00 16.66
N ALA A 189 -7.57 -11.14 15.88
CA ALA A 189 -7.46 -11.34 14.44
C ALA A 189 -6.51 -12.49 14.09
N GLU A 190 -6.83 -13.15 12.98
CA GLU A 190 -5.96 -14.00 12.21
C GLU A 190 -5.14 -13.14 11.24
N LYS A 191 -3.83 -13.01 11.48
CA LYS A 191 -2.98 -12.06 10.74
C LYS A 191 -2.16 -12.76 9.66
N HIS A 192 -2.19 -12.21 8.47
CA HIS A 192 -1.39 -12.62 7.32
C HIS A 192 -0.56 -11.45 6.81
N SER A 193 0.58 -11.75 6.20
CA SER A 193 1.36 -10.76 5.46
C SER A 193 1.95 -11.34 4.18
N MET A 194 2.21 -10.48 3.20
CA MET A 194 2.86 -10.80 1.93
C MET A 194 4.14 -10.01 1.78
N GLU A 195 5.19 -10.66 1.27
CA GLU A 195 6.47 -9.99 1.09
C GLU A 195 7.29 -10.61 -0.05
N ILE A 196 7.70 -9.76 -0.99
CA ILE A 196 8.50 -10.18 -2.13
C ILE A 196 9.93 -10.49 -1.73
N SER A 197 10.49 -9.78 -0.75
CA SER A 197 11.89 -9.96 -0.35
C SER A 197 12.19 -11.30 0.32
N CYS A 198 11.18 -12.08 0.73
CA CYS A 198 11.41 -13.42 1.27
C CYS A 198 11.43 -14.55 0.24
N ILE A 199 11.34 -14.25 -1.06
CA ILE A 199 11.61 -15.20 -2.14
C ILE A 199 13.12 -15.46 -2.30
N GLU A 200 13.48 -16.37 -3.21
CA GLU A 200 14.88 -16.63 -3.54
C GLU A 200 15.58 -15.35 -4.06
N PRO A 201 16.77 -15.00 -3.55
CA PRO A 201 17.48 -13.84 -4.02
C PRO A 201 17.98 -14.02 -5.46
N GLY A 202 17.94 -12.95 -6.25
CA GLY A 202 18.40 -12.96 -7.64
C GLY A 202 17.93 -11.76 -8.45
N GLU A 203 18.12 -11.81 -9.77
CA GLU A 203 17.77 -10.69 -10.65
C GLU A 203 16.25 -10.51 -10.78
N ARG A 204 15.78 -9.25 -10.80
CA ARG A 204 14.35 -8.93 -11.01
C ARG A 204 13.83 -9.46 -12.35
N SER A 205 14.68 -9.53 -13.36
CA SER A 205 14.37 -10.12 -14.68
C SER A 205 13.94 -11.59 -14.59
N GLU A 206 14.37 -12.31 -13.55
CA GLU A 206 13.99 -13.69 -13.25
C GLU A 206 12.80 -13.80 -12.30
N GLY A 207 12.16 -12.68 -11.93
CA GLY A 207 11.13 -12.65 -10.88
C GLY A 207 11.70 -12.82 -9.47
N LYS A 208 12.99 -12.57 -9.26
CA LYS A 208 13.68 -12.70 -7.97
C LYS A 208 13.96 -11.35 -7.31
N TRP A 209 14.36 -11.38 -6.03
CA TRP A 209 14.62 -10.18 -5.24
C TRP A 209 16.13 -9.98 -4.95
N PRO A 210 16.80 -8.94 -5.47
CA PRO A 210 18.26 -8.85 -5.40
C PRO A 210 18.81 -8.29 -4.09
N TRP A 211 17.99 -7.69 -3.22
CA TRP A 211 18.47 -6.92 -2.07
C TRP A 211 18.48 -7.69 -0.74
N GLY A 212 18.29 -9.01 -0.79
CA GLY A 212 18.27 -9.88 0.37
C GLY A 212 16.90 -10.01 1.04
N ASN A 213 16.82 -10.91 2.02
CA ASN A 213 15.59 -11.27 2.70
C ASN A 213 15.41 -10.46 3.99
N PHE A 214 14.73 -9.32 3.89
CA PHE A 214 14.48 -8.45 5.04
C PHE A 214 13.64 -9.12 6.14
N PRO A 215 12.62 -9.95 5.81
CA PRO A 215 11.83 -10.64 6.83
C PRO A 215 12.63 -11.56 7.73
N GLN A 216 13.73 -12.14 7.26
CA GLN A 216 14.61 -12.99 8.07
C GLN A 216 15.17 -12.30 9.32
N GLU A 217 15.22 -10.96 9.35
CA GLU A 217 15.62 -10.21 10.54
C GLU A 217 14.59 -10.30 11.68
N HIS A 218 13.33 -10.64 11.36
CA HIS A 218 12.25 -10.65 12.33
C HIS A 218 12.20 -11.95 13.14
N ARG A 219 12.02 -11.83 14.46
CA ARG A 219 12.01 -12.98 15.40
C ARG A 219 10.91 -14.02 15.14
N TRP A 220 9.83 -13.62 14.44
CA TRP A 220 8.73 -14.52 14.08
C TRP A 220 8.85 -15.10 12.66
N TYR A 221 9.88 -14.77 11.89
CA TYR A 221 9.99 -15.12 10.48
C TYR A 221 9.68 -16.59 10.21
N GLN A 222 10.42 -17.50 10.84
CA GLN A 222 10.24 -18.95 10.63
C GLN A 222 8.85 -19.41 11.09
N SER A 223 8.40 -18.96 12.26
CA SER A 223 7.07 -19.34 12.76
C SER A 223 5.93 -18.85 11.87
N LEU A 224 6.07 -17.69 11.21
CA LEU A 224 5.08 -17.17 10.28
C LEU A 224 5.07 -17.96 8.97
N LEU A 225 6.22 -18.42 8.48
CA LEU A 225 6.28 -19.33 7.33
C LEU A 225 5.65 -20.68 7.66
N ASP A 226 6.04 -21.29 8.78
CA ASP A 226 5.57 -22.62 9.19
C ASP A 226 4.05 -22.63 9.41
N SER A 227 3.50 -21.52 9.91
CA SER A 227 2.07 -21.33 10.15
C SER A 227 1.30 -20.73 8.96
N LYS A 228 1.96 -20.53 7.80
CA LYS A 228 1.35 -19.96 6.59
C LYS A 228 0.71 -18.58 6.82
N ARG A 229 1.38 -17.76 7.64
CA ARG A 229 1.02 -16.38 7.98
C ARG A 229 1.92 -15.34 7.31
N LEU A 230 3.11 -15.72 6.82
CA LEU A 230 3.92 -14.93 5.92
C LEU A 230 3.98 -15.64 4.56
N HIS A 231 3.56 -14.94 3.51
CA HIS A 231 3.47 -15.46 2.15
C HIS A 231 4.56 -14.79 1.29
N CYS A 232 5.52 -15.59 0.81
CA CYS A 232 6.65 -15.06 0.03
C CYS A 232 6.31 -15.05 -1.46
N GLY A 233 6.19 -13.85 -2.04
CA GLY A 233 5.87 -13.68 -3.44
C GLY A 233 5.60 -12.22 -3.82
N ASP A 234 5.41 -11.99 -5.11
CA ASP A 234 5.10 -10.67 -5.66
C ASP A 234 3.59 -10.40 -5.54
N ALA A 235 3.21 -9.44 -4.69
CA ALA A 235 1.82 -9.06 -4.49
C ALA A 235 1.17 -8.35 -5.71
N SER A 236 1.91 -8.20 -6.82
CA SER A 236 1.36 -7.78 -8.11
C SER A 236 1.09 -8.95 -9.07
N ASP A 237 1.55 -10.15 -8.74
CA ASP A 237 1.33 -11.36 -9.53
C ASP A 237 -0.01 -12.02 -9.20
N TYR A 238 -0.89 -12.13 -10.20
CA TYR A 238 -2.23 -12.67 -10.02
C TYR A 238 -2.23 -14.11 -9.52
N ASP A 239 -1.34 -14.97 -10.04
CA ASP A 239 -1.33 -16.39 -9.69
C ASP A 239 -0.87 -16.59 -8.25
N PHE A 240 0.11 -15.83 -7.78
CA PHE A 240 0.54 -15.78 -6.39
C PHE A 240 -0.61 -15.33 -5.46
N LEU A 241 -1.26 -14.21 -5.79
CA LEU A 241 -2.39 -13.70 -5.01
C LEU A 241 -3.54 -14.72 -4.96
N LYS A 242 -3.89 -15.30 -6.11
CA LYS A 242 -4.94 -16.31 -6.24
C LYS A 242 -4.64 -17.55 -5.43
N THR A 243 -3.44 -18.11 -5.56
CA THR A 243 -2.98 -19.29 -4.83
C THR A 243 -3.01 -19.04 -3.33
N THR A 244 -2.45 -17.91 -2.89
CA THR A 244 -2.43 -17.53 -1.47
C THR A 244 -3.85 -17.43 -0.90
N TRP A 245 -4.74 -16.74 -1.63
CA TRP A 245 -6.14 -16.63 -1.23
C TRP A 245 -6.83 -17.99 -1.16
N THR A 246 -6.81 -18.78 -2.23
CA THR A 246 -7.60 -20.01 -2.31
C THR A 246 -7.05 -21.15 -1.46
N GLU A 247 -5.73 -21.22 -1.26
CA GLU A 247 -5.10 -22.36 -0.59
C GLU A 247 -4.76 -22.10 0.88
N GLN A 248 -4.60 -20.84 1.29
CA GLN A 248 -4.13 -20.51 2.65
C GLN A 248 -5.15 -19.70 3.45
N MET A 249 -5.80 -18.70 2.83
CA MET A 249 -6.65 -17.74 3.55
C MET A 249 -8.15 -18.09 3.50
N ASN A 250 -8.66 -18.48 2.33
CA ASN A 250 -10.07 -18.78 2.10
C ASN A 250 -10.40 -20.26 2.36
N ARG A 251 -10.31 -20.66 3.62
CA ARG A 251 -10.62 -22.02 4.08
C ARG A 251 -11.91 -22.04 4.93
N PRO A 252 -12.61 -23.18 5.01
CA PRO A 252 -13.93 -23.24 5.66
C PRO A 252 -13.96 -22.83 7.14
N ASP A 253 -12.84 -22.95 7.85
CA ASP A 253 -12.67 -22.63 9.26
C ASP A 253 -12.05 -21.23 9.50
N ALA A 254 -11.72 -20.49 8.45
CA ALA A 254 -11.12 -19.18 8.61
C ALA A 254 -12.15 -18.12 9.01
N PRO A 255 -11.75 -17.15 9.85
CA PRO A 255 -12.54 -15.94 10.08
C PRO A 255 -12.76 -15.16 8.76
N PRO A 256 -13.76 -14.25 8.69
CA PRO A 256 -13.98 -13.42 7.51
C PRO A 256 -12.81 -12.48 7.22
N LEU A 257 -12.41 -12.32 5.94
CA LEU A 257 -11.47 -11.25 5.54
C LEU A 257 -12.15 -9.89 5.68
N MET A 258 -11.75 -9.14 6.70
CA MET A 258 -12.33 -7.82 7.01
C MET A 258 -11.36 -6.67 6.73
N VAL A 259 -10.05 -6.91 6.74
CA VAL A 259 -9.06 -5.85 6.62
C VAL A 259 -7.92 -6.29 5.71
N VAL A 260 -7.65 -5.47 4.71
CA VAL A 260 -6.43 -5.54 3.89
C VAL A 260 -5.72 -4.19 3.99
N VAL A 261 -4.41 -4.18 4.19
CA VAL A 261 -3.54 -3.00 4.19
C VAL A 261 -2.49 -3.20 3.11
N ASP A 262 -2.43 -2.31 2.14
CA ASP A 262 -1.34 -2.24 1.16
C ASP A 262 -0.29 -1.23 1.62
N ASP A 263 0.84 -1.76 2.07
CA ASP A 263 2.06 -1.06 2.43
C ASP A 263 3.26 -1.67 1.65
N GLY A 264 3.00 -2.10 0.40
CA GLY A 264 3.94 -2.84 -0.42
C GLY A 264 5.04 -1.97 -1.03
N ALA A 265 5.30 -2.11 -2.34
CA ALA A 265 6.40 -1.39 -3.00
C ALA A 265 6.07 0.08 -3.35
N HIS A 266 4.84 0.53 -3.09
CA HIS A 266 4.32 1.85 -3.44
C HIS A 266 4.40 2.18 -4.95
N ILE A 267 4.26 1.15 -5.79
CA ILE A 267 4.17 1.30 -7.24
C ILE A 267 2.68 1.39 -7.62
N ASP A 268 2.32 2.40 -8.39
CA ASP A 268 0.93 2.74 -8.74
C ASP A 268 0.11 1.56 -9.27
N SER A 269 0.68 0.76 -10.17
CA SER A 269 0.06 -0.41 -10.78
C SER A 269 -0.14 -1.56 -9.79
N GLN A 270 0.76 -1.70 -8.81
CA GLN A 270 0.65 -2.70 -7.76
C GLN A 270 -0.43 -2.31 -6.74
N MET A 271 -0.47 -1.04 -6.33
CA MET A 271 -1.53 -0.49 -5.48
C MET A 271 -2.91 -0.64 -6.14
N ALA A 272 -3.00 -0.39 -7.46
CA ALA A 272 -4.22 -0.64 -8.22
C ALA A 272 -4.57 -2.14 -8.23
N GLN A 273 -3.59 -3.01 -8.49
CA GLN A 273 -3.80 -4.46 -8.49
C GLN A 273 -4.34 -4.96 -7.14
N THR A 274 -3.87 -4.40 -6.03
CA THR A 274 -4.41 -4.67 -4.70
C THR A 274 -5.89 -4.30 -4.60
N LEU A 275 -6.31 -3.13 -5.09
CA LEU A 275 -7.72 -2.73 -5.13
C LEU A 275 -8.57 -3.72 -5.92
N PHE A 276 -8.15 -4.09 -7.13
CA PHE A 276 -8.94 -4.97 -8.01
C PHE A 276 -8.98 -6.42 -7.53
N PHE A 277 -7.89 -6.91 -6.93
CA PHE A 277 -7.85 -8.26 -6.43
C PHE A 277 -8.54 -8.37 -5.06
N TRP A 278 -8.15 -7.58 -4.07
CA TRP A 278 -8.59 -7.82 -2.71
C TRP A 278 -9.97 -7.26 -2.40
N PHE A 279 -10.35 -6.11 -2.96
CA PHE A 279 -11.59 -5.44 -2.56
C PHE A 279 -12.85 -6.29 -2.73
N PRO A 280 -13.06 -7.04 -3.84
CA PRO A 280 -14.23 -7.92 -3.97
C PRO A 280 -14.27 -9.09 -2.99
N ARG A 281 -13.12 -9.49 -2.46
CA ARG A 281 -12.96 -10.63 -1.53
C ARG A 281 -13.12 -10.21 -0.06
N ILE A 282 -13.07 -8.91 0.22
CA ILE A 282 -13.33 -8.37 1.56
C ILE A 282 -14.84 -8.46 1.85
N GLN A 283 -15.15 -8.96 3.04
CA GLN A 283 -16.51 -9.19 3.54
C GLN A 283 -17.27 -7.87 3.77
N PRO A 284 -18.62 -7.92 3.82
CA PRO A 284 -19.46 -6.77 4.14
C PRO A 284 -18.97 -5.96 5.34
N GLY A 285 -18.83 -4.64 5.16
CA GLY A 285 -18.36 -3.74 6.22
C GLY A 285 -16.86 -3.83 6.55
N GLY A 286 -16.09 -4.63 5.81
CA GLY A 286 -14.63 -4.62 5.82
C GLY A 286 -14.04 -3.42 5.06
N ILE A 287 -12.72 -3.32 5.08
CA ILE A 287 -11.98 -2.21 4.50
C ILE A 287 -10.70 -2.64 3.80
N LEU A 288 -10.33 -1.89 2.76
CA LEU A 288 -9.00 -1.90 2.17
C LEU A 288 -8.33 -0.57 2.51
N VAL A 289 -7.13 -0.62 3.07
CA VAL A 289 -6.27 0.53 3.33
C VAL A 289 -5.13 0.51 2.31
N VAL A 290 -4.79 1.65 1.74
CA VAL A 290 -3.60 1.81 0.90
C VAL A 290 -2.76 2.94 1.49
N GLU A 291 -1.57 2.59 1.97
CA GLU A 291 -0.59 3.50 2.56
C GLU A 291 0.28 4.17 1.48
N ASP A 292 1.04 5.19 1.87
CA ASP A 292 2.04 5.86 1.03
C ASP A 292 1.60 6.29 -0.37
N ILE A 293 0.40 6.84 -0.44
CA ILE A 293 -0.16 7.53 -1.62
C ILE A 293 0.48 8.93 -1.75
N GLN A 294 1.78 8.96 -1.98
CA GLN A 294 2.63 10.16 -1.96
C GLN A 294 2.79 10.80 -3.35
N PRO A 295 3.17 12.10 -3.45
CA PRO A 295 3.60 12.77 -4.69
C PRO A 295 4.90 12.24 -5.33
N ILE A 296 5.26 10.98 -5.16
CA ILE A 296 6.50 10.41 -5.73
C ILE A 296 6.23 9.75 -7.08
N PRO A 297 7.20 9.72 -8.02
CA PRO A 297 7.00 9.16 -9.36
C PRO A 297 6.34 7.78 -9.40
N GLU A 298 6.68 6.91 -8.45
CA GLU A 298 6.24 5.53 -8.34
C GLU A 298 4.76 5.41 -7.94
N ALA A 299 4.29 6.22 -6.98
CA ALA A 299 2.94 6.12 -6.41
C ALA A 299 1.95 7.15 -6.98
N ASN A 300 2.45 8.23 -7.60
CA ASN A 300 1.65 9.41 -7.88
C ASN A 300 0.49 9.15 -8.85
N LYS A 301 0.58 8.17 -9.76
CA LYS A 301 -0.58 7.86 -10.62
C LYS A 301 -1.71 7.18 -9.86
N PHE A 302 -1.44 6.42 -8.81
CA PHE A 302 -2.52 5.90 -7.95
C PHE A 302 -3.31 7.07 -7.35
N ARG A 303 -2.62 8.08 -6.80
CA ARG A 303 -3.24 9.29 -6.25
C ARG A 303 -4.00 10.11 -7.28
N THR A 304 -3.43 10.30 -8.47
CA THR A 304 -3.94 11.26 -9.46
C THR A 304 -4.89 10.63 -10.48
N HIS A 305 -4.87 9.31 -10.63
CA HIS A 305 -5.69 8.59 -11.61
C HIS A 305 -6.66 7.64 -10.90
N ILE A 306 -6.18 6.70 -10.09
CA ILE A 306 -7.04 5.67 -9.50
C ILE A 306 -8.00 6.25 -8.46
N VAL A 307 -7.49 6.94 -7.43
CA VAL A 307 -8.34 7.49 -6.35
C VAL A 307 -9.46 8.39 -6.90
N PRO A 308 -9.22 9.36 -7.82
CA PRO A 308 -10.28 10.18 -8.39
C PRO A 308 -11.32 9.38 -9.18
N GLN A 309 -10.92 8.33 -9.90
CA GLN A 309 -11.84 7.47 -10.64
C GLN A 309 -12.76 6.70 -9.69
N VAL A 310 -12.21 6.14 -8.60
CA VAL A 310 -13.02 5.49 -7.55
C VAL A 310 -13.93 6.51 -6.85
N MET A 311 -13.47 7.74 -6.61
CA MET A 311 -14.29 8.82 -6.05
C MET A 311 -15.44 9.23 -6.96
N LYS A 312 -15.22 9.28 -8.29
CA LYS A 312 -16.29 9.51 -9.27
C LYS A 312 -17.35 8.41 -9.18
N ASP A 313 -16.92 7.16 -9.06
CA ASP A 313 -17.79 5.99 -8.99
C ASP A 313 -18.54 5.85 -7.66
N LEU A 314 -18.18 6.59 -6.60
CA LEU A 314 -18.82 6.55 -5.29
C LEU A 314 -20.33 6.91 -5.31
N HIS A 315 -20.85 7.40 -6.45
CA HIS A 315 -22.25 7.77 -6.61
C HIS A 315 -23.15 6.56 -6.95
N TRP A 316 -23.78 5.95 -5.94
CA TRP A 316 -24.99 5.12 -6.14
C TRP A 316 -25.88 5.08 -4.90
N CYS A 317 -27.06 5.71 -4.98
CA CYS A 317 -28.03 5.72 -3.89
C CYS A 317 -29.13 4.66 -4.03
N GLY A 318 -29.22 3.95 -5.18
CA GLY A 318 -30.32 3.04 -5.47
C GLY A 318 -31.69 3.74 -5.54
N GLY A 319 -32.49 3.44 -6.57
CA GLY A 319 -33.84 3.98 -6.67
C GLY A 319 -34.35 4.01 -8.11
N SER A 320 -35.65 3.76 -8.27
CA SER A 320 -36.35 3.88 -9.55
C SER A 320 -36.54 5.32 -10.02
N ALA A 321 -36.23 6.31 -9.16
CA ALA A 321 -36.16 7.72 -9.50
C ALA A 321 -34.89 7.95 -10.34
N ARG A 322 -35.05 7.77 -11.65
CA ARG A 322 -34.07 8.07 -12.69
C ARG A 322 -33.68 9.55 -12.67
N VAL A 323 -32.83 9.97 -11.73
CA VAL A 323 -31.81 10.93 -12.10
C VAL A 323 -30.83 10.10 -12.90
N SER A 324 -31.06 10.00 -14.22
CA SER A 324 -30.13 9.32 -15.11
C SER A 324 -28.88 10.17 -15.22
N VAL A 325 -28.05 10.16 -14.19
CA VAL A 325 -26.65 10.48 -14.35
C VAL A 325 -26.11 9.32 -15.18
N SER A 326 -26.10 9.49 -16.50
CA SER A 326 -25.60 8.47 -17.44
C SER A 326 -24.07 8.47 -17.48
N ASP A 327 -23.45 8.58 -16.31
CA ASP A 327 -22.00 8.58 -16.21
C ASP A 327 -21.51 7.17 -16.42
N THR A 328 -20.62 7.00 -17.39
CA THR A 328 -19.88 5.76 -17.55
C THR A 328 -19.04 5.55 -16.29
N LEU A 329 -19.22 4.39 -15.64
CA LEU A 329 -18.42 3.96 -14.50
C LEU A 329 -16.96 3.78 -14.92
N CYS A 330 -16.03 4.20 -14.07
CA CYS A 330 -14.61 3.94 -14.29
C CYS A 330 -14.28 2.47 -14.05
N PHE A 331 -14.78 1.93 -12.94
CA PHE A 331 -14.47 0.61 -12.43
C PHE A 331 -15.76 -0.16 -12.08
N PRO A 332 -16.45 -0.73 -13.08
CA PRO A 332 -17.70 -1.47 -12.88
C PRO A 332 -17.62 -2.64 -11.92
N THR A 333 -16.42 -3.18 -11.66
CA THR A 333 -16.17 -4.29 -10.72
C THR A 333 -16.02 -3.81 -9.27
N ILE A 334 -15.62 -2.55 -9.05
CA ILE A 334 -15.40 -1.96 -7.72
C ILE A 334 -16.62 -1.18 -7.26
N GLN A 335 -17.22 -0.41 -8.16
CA GLN A 335 -18.31 0.49 -7.83
C GLN A 335 -19.49 -0.18 -7.09
N PRO A 336 -19.97 -1.37 -7.50
CA PRO A 336 -21.09 -2.03 -6.83
C PRO A 336 -20.79 -2.50 -5.40
N LEU A 337 -19.52 -2.43 -4.99
CA LEU A 337 -18.99 -2.91 -3.71
C LEU A 337 -18.57 -1.78 -2.77
N LEU A 338 -18.51 -0.55 -3.29
CA LEU A 338 -17.98 0.61 -2.60
C LEU A 338 -19.07 1.30 -1.77
N LYS A 339 -18.75 1.59 -0.51
CA LYS A 339 -19.60 2.37 0.42
C LYS A 339 -19.05 3.76 0.69
N GLY A 340 -17.73 3.89 0.68
CA GLY A 340 -17.07 5.12 1.10
C GLY A 340 -15.57 5.09 0.81
N ILE A 341 -14.98 6.26 0.76
CA ILE A 341 -13.54 6.47 0.71
C ILE A 341 -13.20 7.53 1.75
N HIS A 342 -12.21 7.27 2.58
CA HIS A 342 -11.70 8.24 3.55
C HIS A 342 -10.19 8.35 3.39
N CYS A 343 -9.69 9.54 3.05
CA CYS A 343 -8.27 9.78 2.89
C CYS A 343 -7.74 10.76 3.92
N GLU A 344 -6.53 10.48 4.41
CA GLU A 344 -5.69 11.39 5.18
C GLU A 344 -4.36 11.58 4.44
N MET A 345 -3.41 12.31 5.02
CA MET A 345 -2.12 12.55 4.37
C MET A 345 -1.45 11.22 4.03
N HIS A 346 -1.30 10.94 2.74
CA HIS A 346 -0.64 9.75 2.17
C HIS A 346 -1.35 8.40 2.41
N ILE A 347 -2.58 8.37 2.89
CA ILE A 347 -3.29 7.11 3.17
C ILE A 347 -4.77 7.22 2.81
N CYS A 348 -5.34 6.18 2.22
CA CYS A 348 -6.77 6.10 1.93
C CYS A 348 -7.36 4.77 2.40
N VAL A 349 -8.59 4.82 2.91
CA VAL A 349 -9.42 3.66 3.25
C VAL A 349 -10.59 3.59 2.27
N PHE A 350 -10.72 2.46 1.59
CA PHE A 350 -11.86 2.07 0.78
C PHE A 350 -12.77 1.15 1.59
N VAL A 351 -14.04 1.52 1.71
CA VAL A 351 -14.99 0.87 2.62
C VAL A 351 -15.94 -0.02 1.82
N ARG A 352 -16.06 -1.29 2.22
CA ARG A 352 -17.02 -2.23 1.61
C ARG A 352 -18.45 -1.92 2.05
N ASN A 353 -19.37 -2.04 1.10
CA ASN A 353 -20.80 -2.03 1.36
C ASN A 353 -21.29 -3.38 1.90
N ASP A 354 -22.61 -3.56 1.95
CA ASP A 354 -23.24 -4.74 2.55
C ASP A 354 -23.42 -5.89 1.54
N ALA A 355 -22.93 -5.75 0.30
CA ALA A 355 -23.00 -6.81 -0.71
C ALA A 355 -22.03 -7.95 -0.35
N PRO A 356 -22.43 -9.23 -0.48
CA PRO A 356 -21.57 -10.38 -0.19
C PRO A 356 -20.22 -10.31 -0.92
N ALA A 357 -19.15 -10.73 -0.26
CA ALA A 357 -17.88 -10.97 -0.94
C ALA A 357 -18.07 -12.05 -2.02
N TYR A 358 -17.31 -11.94 -3.10
CA TYR A 358 -17.31 -12.93 -4.18
C TYR A 358 -15.91 -13.10 -4.75
N GLU A 359 -15.76 -14.12 -5.59
CA GLU A 359 -14.53 -14.42 -6.31
C GLU A 359 -14.72 -13.99 -7.79
N PRO A 360 -14.21 -12.82 -8.20
CA PRO A 360 -14.21 -12.44 -9.61
C PRO A 360 -13.35 -13.40 -10.43
N ASP A 361 -13.58 -13.42 -11.74
CA ASP A 361 -12.64 -14.08 -12.65
C ASP A 361 -11.29 -13.33 -12.71
N GLU A 362 -10.35 -13.88 -13.47
CA GLU A 362 -9.02 -13.30 -13.60
C GLU A 362 -9.04 -11.88 -14.21
N VAL A 363 -9.91 -11.65 -15.20
CA VAL A 363 -9.99 -10.37 -15.90
C VAL A 363 -10.49 -9.28 -14.96
N ASP A 364 -11.55 -9.60 -14.20
CA ASP A 364 -12.16 -8.68 -13.24
C ASP A 364 -11.34 -8.50 -11.95
N SER A 365 -10.40 -9.42 -11.68
CA SER A 365 -9.45 -9.33 -10.57
C SER A 365 -8.17 -8.55 -10.90
N LYS A 366 -8.00 -8.11 -12.16
CA LYS A 366 -6.82 -7.37 -12.61
C LYS A 366 -7.13 -5.89 -12.82
N THR A 367 -6.11 -5.06 -12.71
CA THR A 367 -6.25 -3.63 -13.07
C THR A 367 -6.65 -3.50 -14.54
N PRO A 368 -7.76 -2.78 -14.86
CA PRO A 368 -8.17 -2.59 -16.25
C PRO A 368 -7.07 -1.92 -17.08
N PRO A 369 -6.81 -2.35 -18.34
CA PRO A 369 -5.71 -1.83 -19.15
C PRO A 369 -5.71 -0.30 -19.35
N GLY A 370 -6.88 0.34 -19.30
CA GLY A 370 -7.06 1.79 -19.44
C GLY A 370 -7.02 2.59 -18.14
N ALA A 371 -6.87 1.95 -16.97
CA ALA A 371 -7.01 2.60 -15.66
C ALA A 371 -6.06 3.80 -15.46
N PHE A 372 -4.91 3.80 -16.12
CA PHE A 372 -3.94 4.89 -16.08
C PHE A 372 -3.92 5.73 -17.37
N THR A 373 -4.02 5.11 -18.55
CA THR A 373 -3.92 5.84 -19.83
C THR A 373 -5.18 6.60 -20.19
N ASP A 374 -6.34 6.11 -19.74
CA ASP A 374 -7.66 6.65 -20.09
C ASP A 374 -8.37 7.29 -18.89
N ALA A 375 -7.66 7.53 -17.78
CA ALA A 375 -8.26 8.09 -16.56
C ALA A 375 -9.03 9.38 -16.83
N GLN A 376 -8.51 10.27 -17.69
CA GLN A 376 -9.18 11.52 -18.09
C GLN A 376 -10.50 11.27 -18.81
N LYS A 377 -10.56 10.27 -19.71
CA LYS A 377 -11.79 9.89 -20.41
C LYS A 377 -12.84 9.41 -19.43
N CYS A 378 -12.43 8.71 -18.37
CA CYS A 378 -13.38 8.38 -17.33
C CYS A 378 -13.79 9.62 -16.54
N LEU A 379 -12.85 10.37 -15.98
CA LEU A 379 -13.12 11.47 -15.06
C LEU A 379 -14.01 12.57 -15.67
N PHE A 380 -13.80 12.88 -16.95
CA PHE A 380 -14.42 14.03 -17.60
C PHE A 380 -15.28 13.65 -18.81
N GLY A 381 -15.52 12.34 -19.02
CA GLY A 381 -16.20 11.82 -20.19
C GLY A 381 -15.33 11.88 -21.44
N PRO A 382 -15.88 11.53 -22.63
CA PRO A 382 -15.25 11.97 -23.86
C PRO A 382 -15.17 13.49 -23.76
N HIS A 383 -13.96 14.05 -23.70
CA HIS A 383 -13.79 15.43 -24.12
C HIS A 383 -14.38 15.44 -25.52
N GLU A 384 -15.58 16.01 -25.69
CA GLU A 384 -16.02 16.48 -26.99
C GLU A 384 -14.84 17.32 -27.41
N ALA A 385 -14.01 16.77 -28.29
CA ALA A 385 -12.80 17.41 -28.76
C ALA A 385 -13.33 18.73 -29.25
N ALA A 386 -13.13 19.81 -28.47
CA ALA A 386 -13.81 21.06 -28.68
C ALA A 386 -13.53 21.36 -30.13
N GLU A 387 -14.55 21.12 -30.97
CA GLU A 387 -14.36 21.17 -32.40
C GLU A 387 -13.91 22.60 -32.56
N LYS A 388 -12.63 22.77 -32.90
CA LYS A 388 -12.09 24.05 -33.26
C LYS A 388 -12.88 24.41 -34.50
N SER A 389 -14.06 24.99 -34.28
CA SER A 389 -14.80 25.82 -35.20
C SER A 389 -13.86 26.98 -35.45
N SER A 390 -12.88 26.74 -36.31
CA SER A 390 -12.25 27.75 -37.12
C SER A 390 -13.37 28.44 -37.88
N ARG A 391 -13.87 29.53 -37.30
CA ARG A 391 -14.57 30.59 -38.00
C ARG A 391 -13.72 31.85 -37.91
#